data_AF-A0A949GSZ5-F1
#
_entry.id   AF-A0A949GSZ5-F1
#
_cell.length_a   1.000
_cell.length_b   1.000
_cell.length_c   1.000
_cell.angle_alpha   90.00
_cell.angle_beta   90.00
_cell.angle_gamma   90.00
#
_symmetry.space_group_name_H-M   'P 1'
#
loop_
_entity.id
_entity.type
_entity.pdbx_description
1 polymer ?
#
loop_
_entity_poly.entity_id
_entity_poly.type
_entity_poly.pdbx_seq_one_letter_code
_entity_poly.pdbx_strand_id
1 'polypeptide(L)'
;MRICVIGAGAIGGLLGARLAKAGEAVTLVARGPHLEALKANGLRLIEEDGSEFVVQPKVVSNVREAGPQDVIVLGMKAHQVAAVVDDLASAFTDDTIVLTAQNGIPYWYFMKLGGPHDGRVVESVDPGGIVARGIPTDRVIGSVVYPAAEIIAPGVLKHIEGNRFSISEIDSADTPRVRQLSETLR
;
A
#
# COMPACT_ATOMS: atom_id res chain seq x y z
N MET A 1 -9.67 -11.05 -1.92
CA MET A 1 -8.38 -10.98 -1.21
C MET A 1 -8.52 -10.23 0.11
N ARG A 2 -7.69 -10.58 1.10
CA ARG A 2 -7.46 -9.81 2.33
C ARG A 2 -6.34 -8.81 2.06
N ILE A 3 -6.68 -7.52 2.13
CA ILE A 3 -5.78 -6.44 1.73
C ILE A 3 -5.57 -5.50 2.90
N CYS A 4 -4.34 -5.39 3.38
CA CYS A 4 -3.97 -4.42 4.40
C CYS A 4 -3.26 -3.22 3.77
N VAL A 5 -3.81 -2.03 3.96
CA VAL A 5 -3.15 -0.78 3.54
C VAL A 5 -2.49 -0.12 4.73
N ILE A 6 -1.17 -0.05 4.70
CA ILE A 6 -0.36 0.60 5.74
C ILE A 6 -0.16 2.06 5.36
N GLY A 7 -0.81 2.95 6.13
CA GLY A 7 -0.90 4.36 5.79
C GLY A 7 -2.13 4.63 4.94
N ALA A 8 -3.29 4.76 5.59
CA ALA A 8 -4.52 5.25 4.98
C ALA A 8 -4.48 6.78 4.73
N GLY A 9 -3.40 7.25 4.09
CA GLY A 9 -3.29 8.63 3.64
C GLY A 9 -4.07 8.87 2.35
N ALA A 10 -3.71 9.90 1.58
CA ALA A 10 -4.35 10.20 0.30
C ALA A 10 -4.41 8.99 -0.66
N ILE A 11 -3.26 8.45 -1.07
CA ILE A 11 -3.20 7.34 -2.05
C ILE A 11 -3.61 6.01 -1.43
N GLY A 12 -3.06 5.67 -0.26
CA GLY A 12 -3.41 4.42 0.42
C GLY A 12 -4.90 4.35 0.76
N GLY A 13 -5.46 5.45 1.26
CA GLY A 13 -6.89 5.54 1.53
C GLY A 13 -7.75 5.55 0.27
N LEU A 14 -7.35 6.23 -0.81
CA LEU A 14 -8.05 6.15 -2.10
C LEU A 14 -8.15 4.70 -2.59
N LEU A 15 -7.02 4.00 -2.60
CA LEU A 15 -6.95 2.60 -3.00
C LEU A 15 -7.80 1.71 -2.07
N GLY A 16 -7.64 1.88 -0.76
CA GLY A 16 -8.40 1.14 0.25
C GLY A 16 -9.91 1.36 0.16
N ALA A 17 -10.35 2.60 -0.14
CA ALA A 17 -11.76 2.93 -0.33
C ALA A 17 -12.35 2.22 -1.55
N ARG A 18 -11.66 2.25 -2.69
CA ARG A 18 -12.11 1.60 -3.92
C ARG A 18 -12.13 0.08 -3.80
N LEU A 19 -11.09 -0.51 -3.19
CA LEU A 19 -11.05 -1.95 -2.94
C LEU A 19 -12.16 -2.41 -1.99
N ALA A 20 -12.40 -1.67 -0.91
CA ALA A 20 -13.49 -1.97 0.00
C ALA A 20 -14.86 -1.84 -0.69
N LYS A 21 -15.04 -0.84 -1.56
CA LYS A 21 -16.26 -0.66 -2.36
C LYS A 21 -16.47 -1.81 -3.36
N ALA A 22 -15.38 -2.37 -3.90
CA ALA A 22 -15.40 -3.54 -4.77
C ALA A 22 -15.69 -4.86 -4.03
N GLY A 23 -15.80 -4.83 -2.69
CA GLY A 23 -16.12 -5.99 -1.87
C GLY A 23 -14.91 -6.74 -1.31
N GLU A 24 -13.71 -6.19 -1.45
CA GLU A 24 -12.49 -6.79 -0.90
C GLU A 24 -12.43 -6.64 0.63
N ALA A 25 -11.78 -7.61 1.29
CA ALA A 25 -11.61 -7.61 2.74
C ALA A 25 -10.46 -6.66 3.13
N VAL A 26 -10.77 -5.37 3.24
CA VAL A 26 -9.78 -4.32 3.49
C VAL A 26 -9.56 -4.07 4.99
N THR A 27 -8.29 -4.03 5.38
CA THR A 27 -7.81 -3.50 6.66
C THR A 27 -7.01 -2.21 6.42
N LEU A 28 -7.35 -1.14 7.12
CA LEU A 28 -6.62 0.13 7.08
C LEU A 28 -5.79 0.30 8.35
N VAL A 29 -4.49 0.60 8.19
CA VAL A 29 -3.63 1.02 9.31
C VAL A 29 -3.52 2.55 9.28
N ALA A 30 -4.02 3.18 10.33
CA ALA A 30 -4.03 4.63 10.51
C ALA A 30 -3.64 5.01 11.94
N ARG A 31 -3.37 6.30 12.18
CA ARG A 31 -3.00 6.81 13.52
C ARG A 31 -3.68 8.15 13.80
N GLY A 32 -3.74 8.51 15.08
CA GLY A 32 -4.20 9.82 15.54
C GLY A 32 -5.66 10.13 15.16
N PRO A 33 -6.01 11.40 14.88
CA PRO A 33 -7.38 11.80 14.56
C PRO A 33 -7.97 11.08 13.35
N HIS A 34 -7.14 10.70 12.38
CA HIS A 34 -7.60 9.97 11.20
C HIS A 34 -8.04 8.54 11.57
N LEU A 35 -7.32 7.84 12.46
CA LEU A 35 -7.72 6.52 12.98
C LEU A 35 -9.09 6.58 13.66
N GLU A 36 -9.28 7.55 14.55
CA GLU A 36 -10.53 7.67 15.31
C GLU A 36 -11.72 7.98 14.40
N ALA A 37 -11.54 8.88 13.43
CA ALA A 37 -12.56 9.19 12.44
C ALA A 37 -12.92 7.98 11.56
N LEU A 38 -11.91 7.22 11.11
CA LEU A 38 -12.12 6.01 10.33
C LEU A 38 -12.87 4.93 11.13
N LYS A 39 -12.56 4.75 12.42
CA LYS A 39 -13.27 3.80 13.30
C LYS A 39 -14.72 4.21 13.56
N ALA A 40 -14.97 5.51 13.74
CA ALA A 40 -16.30 6.01 14.11
C ALA A 40 -17.24 6.12 12.90
N ASN A 41 -16.73 6.59 11.77
CA ASN A 41 -17.54 7.01 10.63
C ASN A 41 -17.26 6.21 9.35
N GLY A 42 -16.22 5.39 9.33
CA GLY A 42 -15.71 4.77 8.12
C GLY A 42 -14.85 5.73 7.28
N LEU A 43 -14.52 5.29 6.07
CA LEU A 43 -13.77 6.07 5.09
C LEU A 43 -14.72 6.61 4.03
N ARG A 44 -14.86 7.95 3.97
CA ARG A 44 -15.58 8.66 2.91
C ARG A 44 -14.63 9.02 1.79
N LEU A 45 -15.00 8.68 0.56
CA LEU A 45 -14.31 9.11 -0.65
C LEU A 45 -15.27 9.97 -1.50
N ILE A 46 -14.81 11.16 -1.85
CA ILE A 46 -15.42 12.04 -2.87
C ILE A 46 -14.64 11.83 -4.16
N GLU A 47 -15.31 11.36 -5.21
CA GLU A 47 -14.75 11.12 -6.53
C GLU A 47 -14.57 12.42 -7.33
N GLU A 48 -13.83 12.33 -8.43
CA GLU A 48 -13.52 13.47 -9.32
C GLU A 48 -14.78 14.12 -9.91
N ASP A 49 -15.81 13.33 -10.19
CA ASP A 49 -17.11 13.79 -10.69
C ASP A 49 -18.02 14.37 -9.59
N GLY A 50 -17.55 14.43 -8.34
CA GLY A 50 -18.29 14.90 -7.18
C GLY A 50 -19.23 13.86 -6.57
N SER A 51 -19.36 12.66 -7.15
CA SER A 51 -20.05 11.55 -6.49
C SER A 51 -19.27 11.11 -5.25
N GLU A 52 -19.96 10.52 -4.27
CA GLU A 52 -19.29 10.10 -3.05
C GLU A 52 -19.88 8.81 -2.49
N PHE A 53 -19.07 8.13 -1.69
CA PHE A 53 -19.48 6.95 -0.95
C PHE A 53 -18.70 6.81 0.35
N VAL A 54 -19.22 5.97 1.25
CA VAL A 54 -18.57 5.62 2.51
C VAL A 54 -18.42 4.11 2.58
N VAL A 55 -17.25 3.64 2.99
CA VAL A 55 -16.96 2.23 3.29
C VAL A 55 -16.60 2.05 4.75
N GLN A 56 -16.86 0.86 5.29
CA GLN A 56 -16.58 0.49 6.70
C GLN A 56 -15.54 -0.64 6.77
N PRO A 57 -14.27 -0.40 6.38
CA PRO A 57 -13.22 -1.41 6.46
C PRO A 57 -12.85 -1.69 7.92
N LYS A 58 -12.10 -2.78 8.17
CA LYS A 58 -11.44 -2.96 9.46
C LYS A 58 -10.38 -1.86 9.61
N VAL A 59 -10.31 -1.21 10.78
CA VAL A 59 -9.33 -0.13 11.02
C VAL A 59 -8.54 -0.42 12.28
N VAL A 60 -7.22 -0.42 12.16
CA VAL A 60 -6.28 -0.76 13.24
C VAL A 60 -5.20 0.30 13.38
N SER A 61 -4.57 0.34 14.56
CA SER A 61 -3.48 1.28 14.84
C SER A 61 -2.11 0.72 14.45
N ASN A 62 -2.00 -0.61 14.44
CA ASN A 62 -0.79 -1.35 14.14
C ASN A 62 -1.12 -2.57 13.25
N VAL A 63 -0.23 -2.90 12.31
CA VAL A 63 -0.42 -4.03 11.38
C VAL A 63 -0.49 -5.39 12.09
N ARG A 64 0.06 -5.52 13.30
CA ARG A 64 -0.09 -6.73 14.16
C ARG A 64 -1.54 -7.09 14.43
N GLU A 65 -2.43 -6.11 14.43
CA GLU A 65 -3.86 -6.32 14.66
C GLU A 65 -4.60 -6.74 13.38
N ALA A 66 -3.96 -6.65 12.20
CA ALA A 66 -4.60 -6.94 10.91
C ALA A 66 -4.90 -8.43 10.74
N GLY A 67 -4.04 -9.30 11.27
CA GLY A 67 -4.03 -10.73 10.97
C GLY A 67 -3.43 -11.01 9.58
N PRO A 68 -3.40 -12.27 9.12
CA PRO A 68 -2.75 -12.64 7.87
C PRO A 68 -3.40 -11.99 6.64
N GLN A 69 -2.58 -11.51 5.70
CA GLN A 69 -3.00 -10.75 4.52
C GLN A 69 -2.48 -11.39 3.24
N ASP A 70 -3.27 -11.31 2.17
CA ASP A 70 -2.84 -11.74 0.85
C ASP A 70 -2.01 -10.62 0.18
N VAL A 71 -2.38 -9.36 0.45
CA VAL A 71 -1.68 -8.17 -0.05
C VAL A 71 -1.47 -7.16 1.07
N ILE A 72 -0.26 -6.65 1.21
CA ILE A 72 0.07 -5.51 2.04
C ILE A 72 0.49 -4.35 1.11
N VAL A 73 -0.25 -3.25 1.17
CA VAL A 73 0.07 -2.03 0.41
C VAL A 73 0.85 -1.06 1.31
N LEU A 74 2.04 -0.67 0.87
CA LEU A 74 2.79 0.42 1.49
C LEU A 74 2.30 1.76 0.94
N GLY A 75 1.28 2.34 1.59
CA GLY A 75 0.67 3.63 1.24
C GLY A 75 1.26 4.83 2.00
N MET A 76 2.20 4.59 2.91
CA MET A 76 2.91 5.61 3.69
C MET A 76 4.12 6.19 2.96
N LYS A 77 4.74 7.25 3.48
CA LYS A 77 5.96 7.83 2.89
C LYS A 77 7.16 6.88 3.08
N ALA A 78 8.11 6.88 2.13
CA ALA A 78 9.25 5.95 2.12
C ALA A 78 10.02 5.90 3.46
N HIS A 79 10.36 7.07 4.02
CA HIS A 79 11.09 7.19 5.29
C HIS A 79 10.34 6.66 6.53
N GLN A 80 9.06 6.28 6.39
CA GLN A 80 8.25 5.73 7.48
C GLN A 80 8.19 4.20 7.47
N VAL A 81 8.65 3.54 6.40
CA VAL A 81 8.54 2.08 6.24
C VAL A 81 9.45 1.35 7.24
N ALA A 82 10.66 1.86 7.47
CA ALA A 82 11.61 1.26 8.41
C ALA A 82 11.02 1.10 9.82
N ALA A 83 10.14 2.02 10.25
CA ALA A 83 9.53 1.99 11.58
C ALA A 83 8.42 0.93 11.74
N VAL A 84 7.94 0.34 10.65
CA VAL A 84 6.87 -0.68 10.68
C VAL A 84 7.32 -2.04 10.18
N VAL A 85 8.58 -2.16 9.72
CA VAL A 85 9.06 -3.34 9.00
C VAL A 85 8.99 -4.61 9.87
N ASP A 86 9.39 -4.51 11.13
CA ASP A 86 9.38 -5.63 12.08
C ASP A 86 7.95 -6.12 12.39
N ASP A 87 6.97 -5.23 12.22
CA ASP A 87 5.57 -5.54 12.47
C ASP A 87 4.94 -6.29 11.28
N LEU A 88 5.45 -6.09 10.06
CA LEU A 88 4.89 -6.68 8.83
C LEU A 88 4.85 -8.21 8.88
N ALA A 89 5.86 -8.83 9.50
CA ALA A 89 5.98 -10.28 9.60
C ALA A 89 4.74 -10.92 10.25
N SER A 90 4.06 -10.22 11.15
CA SER A 90 2.83 -10.71 11.80
C SER A 90 1.63 -10.85 10.87
N ALA A 91 1.67 -10.19 9.70
CA ALA A 91 0.61 -10.20 8.70
C ALA A 91 0.98 -11.03 7.46
N PHE A 92 2.19 -11.58 7.40
CA PHE A 92 2.62 -12.43 6.29
C PHE A 92 2.00 -13.83 6.34
N THR A 93 1.59 -14.32 5.18
CA THR A 93 1.41 -15.72 4.80
C THR A 93 2.57 -16.12 3.88
N ASP A 94 2.63 -17.37 3.43
CA ASP A 94 3.65 -17.82 2.48
C ASP A 94 3.62 -17.01 1.17
N ASP A 95 2.43 -16.63 0.72
CA ASP A 95 2.23 -15.97 -0.58
C ASP A 95 1.96 -14.46 -0.51
N THR A 96 2.03 -13.83 0.68
CA THR A 96 1.76 -12.39 0.81
C THR A 96 2.59 -11.55 -0.14
N ILE A 97 1.90 -10.71 -0.90
CA ILE A 97 2.45 -9.67 -1.75
C ILE A 97 2.64 -8.40 -0.93
N VAL A 98 3.76 -7.71 -1.14
CA VAL A 98 3.99 -6.34 -0.68
C VAL A 98 3.98 -5.39 -1.89
N LEU A 99 2.88 -4.66 -2.06
CA LEU A 99 2.71 -3.68 -3.13
C LEU A 99 3.25 -2.31 -2.68
N THR A 100 4.24 -1.78 -3.38
CA THR A 100 4.81 -0.47 -3.03
C THR A 100 4.16 0.65 -3.84
N ALA A 101 3.34 1.49 -3.19
CA ALA A 101 2.64 2.61 -3.81
C ALA A 101 3.26 3.95 -3.37
N GLN A 102 4.58 4.10 -3.55
CA GLN A 102 5.37 5.22 -3.04
C GLN A 102 6.02 6.00 -4.17
N ASN A 103 6.04 7.32 -4.06
CA ASN A 103 6.70 8.20 -5.03
C ASN A 103 8.23 8.19 -4.84
N GLY A 104 8.96 8.44 -5.93
CA GLY A 104 10.42 8.52 -5.94
C GLY A 104 11.09 7.19 -6.29
N ILE A 105 12.39 7.07 -5.97
CA ILE A 105 13.12 5.82 -6.12
C ILE A 105 12.75 4.89 -4.95
N PRO A 106 12.15 3.71 -5.21
CA PRO A 106 11.78 2.78 -4.15
C PRO A 106 13.03 2.12 -3.55
N TYR A 107 12.93 1.65 -2.30
CA TYR A 107 14.06 0.97 -1.63
C TYR A 107 14.56 -0.26 -2.40
N TRP A 108 13.65 -0.94 -3.11
CA TRP A 108 13.94 -2.15 -3.87
C TRP A 108 14.44 -1.89 -5.30
N TYR A 109 14.64 -0.62 -5.72
CA TYR A 109 14.91 -0.28 -7.13
C TYR A 109 16.06 -1.06 -7.77
N PHE A 110 17.10 -1.36 -7.02
CA PHE A 110 18.26 -2.11 -7.50
C PHE A 110 18.17 -3.62 -7.23
N MET A 111 17.10 -4.12 -6.65
CA MET A 111 16.93 -5.53 -6.33
C MET A 111 16.43 -6.29 -7.58
N LYS A 112 17.17 -7.32 -8.01
CA LYS A 112 16.93 -8.05 -9.27
C LYS A 112 17.02 -7.19 -10.53
N LEU A 113 17.75 -6.07 -10.46
CA LEU A 113 17.95 -5.19 -11.60
C LEU A 113 18.94 -5.81 -12.62
N GLY A 114 19.88 -6.61 -12.12
CA GLY A 114 21.03 -7.09 -12.88
C GLY A 114 22.10 -6.01 -13.12
N GLY A 115 23.24 -6.42 -13.68
CA GLY A 115 24.36 -5.53 -13.97
C GLY A 115 25.13 -5.07 -12.71
N PRO A 116 25.95 -4.00 -12.83
CA PRO A 116 26.92 -3.61 -11.79
C PRO A 116 26.30 -2.96 -10.55
N HIS A 117 25.00 -2.66 -10.56
CA HIS A 117 24.30 -2.03 -9.45
C HIS A 117 23.28 -2.94 -8.78
N ASP A 118 23.19 -4.21 -9.22
CA ASP A 118 22.26 -5.17 -8.64
C ASP A 118 22.47 -5.35 -7.13
N GLY A 119 21.38 -5.39 -6.37
CA GLY A 119 21.38 -5.52 -4.91
C GLY A 119 21.81 -4.26 -4.15
N ARG A 120 22.05 -3.12 -4.81
CA ARG A 120 22.49 -1.89 -4.14
C ARG A 120 21.41 -1.33 -3.21
N VAL A 121 21.78 -1.04 -1.96
CA VAL A 121 20.91 -0.31 -1.02
C VAL A 121 20.78 1.16 -1.42
N VAL A 122 19.55 1.67 -1.39
CA VAL A 122 19.25 3.10 -1.63
C VAL A 122 19.23 3.84 -0.28
N GLU A 123 20.40 4.31 0.16
CA GLU A 123 20.58 4.92 1.50
C GLU A 123 19.62 6.08 1.83
N SER A 124 19.14 6.82 0.83
CA SER A 124 18.22 7.95 1.06
C SER A 124 16.81 7.52 1.49
N VAL A 125 16.40 6.29 1.20
CA VAL A 125 15.06 5.76 1.52
C VAL A 125 15.11 4.50 2.37
N ASP A 126 16.26 3.81 2.42
CA ASP A 126 16.50 2.66 3.27
C ASP A 126 17.91 2.69 3.90
N PRO A 127 18.16 3.63 4.84
CA PRO A 127 19.46 3.76 5.49
C PRO A 127 19.90 2.44 6.13
N GLY A 128 21.07 1.96 5.71
CA GLY A 128 21.61 0.69 6.22
C GLY A 128 20.78 -0.55 5.86
N GLY A 129 19.87 -0.49 4.89
CA GLY A 129 19.16 -1.66 4.35
C GLY A 129 18.13 -2.30 5.29
N ILE A 130 17.54 -1.53 6.21
CA ILE A 130 16.59 -2.01 7.21
C ILE A 130 15.33 -2.58 6.54
N VAL A 131 14.76 -1.83 5.59
CA VAL A 131 13.53 -2.22 4.87
C VAL A 131 13.80 -3.44 4.00
N ALA A 132 14.89 -3.46 3.24
CA ALA A 132 15.25 -4.58 2.37
C ALA A 132 15.47 -5.89 3.16
N ARG A 133 15.98 -5.84 4.39
CA ARG A 133 16.12 -7.03 5.25
C ARG A 133 14.80 -7.53 5.82
N GLY A 134 13.87 -6.63 6.14
CA GLY A 134 12.59 -6.98 6.76
C GLY A 134 11.49 -7.34 5.76
N ILE A 135 11.63 -6.97 4.49
CA ILE A 135 10.69 -7.32 3.41
C ILE A 135 11.40 -8.19 2.38
N PRO A 136 11.16 -9.53 2.39
CA PRO A 136 11.74 -10.43 1.40
C PRO A 136 11.46 -9.95 -0.02
N THR A 137 12.51 -9.85 -0.84
CA THR A 137 12.47 -9.31 -2.20
C THR A 137 11.42 -10.00 -3.08
N ASP A 138 11.22 -11.31 -2.94
CA ASP A 138 10.25 -12.09 -3.73
C ASP A 138 8.79 -11.78 -3.41
N ARG A 139 8.51 -11.05 -2.33
CA ARG A 139 7.16 -10.57 -2.00
C ARG A 139 6.83 -9.25 -2.69
N VAL A 140 7.83 -8.54 -3.18
CA VAL A 140 7.65 -7.16 -3.66
C VAL A 140 7.02 -7.15 -5.04
N ILE A 141 5.94 -6.39 -5.18
CA ILE A 141 5.41 -5.94 -6.47
C ILE A 141 5.56 -4.43 -6.52
N GLY A 142 6.23 -3.96 -7.58
CA GLY A 142 6.40 -2.54 -7.82
C GLY A 142 5.11 -1.90 -8.32
N SER A 143 4.87 -0.64 -7.98
CA SER A 143 3.79 0.14 -8.57
C SER A 143 4.21 1.55 -8.95
N VAL A 144 3.67 2.03 -10.08
CA VAL A 144 3.67 3.44 -10.45
C VAL A 144 2.24 3.96 -10.27
N VAL A 145 2.11 4.95 -9.38
CA VAL A 145 0.84 5.58 -9.00
C VAL A 145 0.63 6.81 -9.86
N TYR A 146 -0.46 6.83 -10.65
CA TYR A 146 -0.88 8.01 -11.40
C TYR A 146 -1.99 8.86 -10.74
N PRO A 147 -2.85 8.34 -9.83
CA PRO A 147 -3.86 9.15 -9.19
C PRO A 147 -3.30 10.25 -8.29
N ALA A 148 -4.04 11.34 -8.18
CA ALA A 148 -3.89 12.35 -7.15
C ALA A 148 -5.11 12.36 -6.22
N ALA A 149 -4.86 12.45 -4.92
CA ALA A 149 -5.90 12.58 -3.91
C ALA A 149 -5.38 13.41 -2.74
N GLU A 150 -6.30 13.90 -1.91
CA GLU A 150 -5.99 14.61 -0.68
C GLU A 150 -6.91 14.20 0.46
N ILE A 151 -6.44 14.39 1.70
CA ILE A 151 -7.25 14.26 2.90
C ILE A 151 -7.83 15.65 3.19
N ILE A 152 -9.13 15.82 3.00
CA ILE A 152 -9.80 17.11 3.27
C ILE A 152 -10.30 17.23 4.71
N ALA A 153 -10.50 16.09 5.39
CA ALA A 153 -10.78 15.99 6.82
C ALA A 153 -10.39 14.59 7.34
N PRO A 154 -10.22 14.37 8.65
CA PRO A 154 -10.09 13.03 9.21
C PRO A 154 -11.21 12.09 8.72
N GLY A 155 -10.85 10.94 8.14
CA GLY A 155 -11.78 9.99 7.53
C GLY A 155 -12.39 10.39 6.17
N VAL A 156 -12.02 11.55 5.59
CA VAL A 156 -12.58 12.05 4.32
C VAL A 156 -11.49 12.35 3.31
N LEU A 157 -11.58 11.69 2.15
CA LEU A 157 -10.67 11.85 1.02
C LEU A 157 -11.38 12.48 -0.16
N LYS A 158 -10.63 13.27 -0.93
CA LYS A 158 -11.06 13.77 -2.24
C LYS A 158 -10.10 13.24 -3.30
N HIS A 159 -10.65 12.52 -4.26
CA HIS A 159 -9.96 12.14 -5.49
C HIS A 159 -9.93 13.36 -6.42
N ILE A 160 -8.73 13.70 -6.91
CA ILE A 160 -8.50 14.91 -7.70
C ILE A 160 -8.45 14.57 -9.18
N GLU A 161 -7.65 13.58 -9.57
CA GLU A 161 -7.52 13.14 -10.95
C GLU A 161 -6.86 11.76 -11.04
N GLY A 162 -7.12 11.06 -12.14
CA GLY A 162 -6.40 9.85 -12.55
C GLY A 162 -6.78 8.59 -11.77
N ASN A 163 -6.84 7.45 -12.45
CA ASN A 163 -7.28 6.18 -11.84
C ASN A 163 -6.30 5.02 -12.03
N ARG A 164 -5.15 5.25 -12.68
CA ARG A 164 -4.26 4.17 -13.12
C ARG A 164 -3.20 3.82 -12.09
N PHE A 165 -3.13 2.55 -11.70
CA PHE A 165 -1.97 1.96 -11.04
C PHE A 165 -1.31 1.00 -12.02
N SER A 166 -0.05 1.25 -12.37
CA SER A 166 0.76 0.25 -13.10
C SER A 166 1.46 -0.62 -12.08
N ILE A 167 1.46 -1.94 -12.27
CA ILE A 167 2.10 -2.89 -11.36
C ILE A 167 2.93 -3.90 -12.15
N SER A 168 4.02 -4.38 -11.57
CA SER A 168 4.87 -5.43 -12.15
C SER A 168 5.67 -6.16 -11.08
N GLU A 169 6.13 -7.38 -11.38
CA GLU A 169 7.27 -7.92 -10.62
C GLU A 169 8.47 -6.98 -10.80
N ILE A 170 9.34 -6.92 -9.79
CA ILE A 170 10.50 -6.01 -9.81
C ILE A 170 11.57 -6.43 -10.83
N ASP A 171 11.57 -7.71 -11.25
CA ASP A 171 12.40 -8.26 -12.32
C ASP A 171 11.68 -8.26 -13.69
N SER A 172 10.51 -7.60 -13.78
CA SER A 172 9.66 -7.54 -14.96
C SER A 172 9.08 -8.88 -15.43
N ALA A 173 9.15 -9.94 -14.62
CA ALA A 173 8.49 -11.20 -14.93
C ALA A 173 6.96 -11.03 -14.95
N ASP A 174 6.32 -11.73 -15.89
CA ASP A 174 4.85 -11.80 -15.97
C ASP A 174 4.36 -13.06 -15.24
N THR A 175 3.88 -12.87 -14.00
CA THR A 175 3.51 -13.96 -13.09
C THR A 175 2.00 -14.02 -12.87
N PRO A 176 1.44 -15.20 -12.54
CA PRO A 176 0.02 -15.32 -12.18
C PRO A 176 -0.41 -14.38 -11.06
N ARG A 177 0.45 -14.15 -10.06
CA ARG A 177 0.14 -13.28 -8.91
C ARG A 177 0.06 -11.80 -9.28
N VAL A 178 0.91 -11.30 -10.20
CA VAL A 178 0.80 -9.92 -10.72
C VAL A 178 -0.49 -9.76 -11.52
N ARG A 179 -0.83 -10.74 -12.37
CA ARG A 179 -2.07 -10.70 -13.15
C ARG A 179 -3.31 -10.70 -12.26
N GLN A 180 -3.35 -11.60 -11.26
CA GLN A 180 -4.44 -11.65 -10.30
C GLN A 180 -4.57 -10.34 -9.52
N LEU A 181 -3.46 -9.78 -9.03
CA LEU A 181 -3.49 -8.48 -8.37
C LEU A 181 -3.99 -7.38 -9.32
N SER A 182 -3.58 -7.40 -10.59
CA SER A 182 -4.04 -6.43 -11.58
C SER A 182 -5.54 -6.51 -11.81
N GLU A 183 -6.16 -7.70 -11.73
CA GLU A 183 -7.61 -7.87 -11.85
C GLU A 183 -8.33 -7.30 -10.64
N THR A 184 -7.80 -7.52 -9.43
CA THR A 184 -8.34 -6.94 -8.19
C THR A 184 -8.23 -5.41 -8.13
N LEU A 185 -7.23 -4.82 -8.80
CA LEU A 185 -7.03 -3.37 -8.83
C LEU A 185 -7.84 -2.62 -9.91
N ARG A 186 -8.61 -3.31 -10.75
CA ARG A 186 -9.45 -2.69 -11.79
C ARG A 186 -10.75 -2.12 -11.23
#